data_AF-A0A4Y2S5R7-F1
#
_entry.id   AF-A0A4Y2S5R7-F1
#
_cell.length_a   1.000
_cell.length_b   1.000
_cell.length_c   1.000
_cell.angle_alpha   90.00
_cell.angle_beta   90.00
_cell.angle_gamma   90.00
#
_symmetry.space_group_name_H-M   'P 1'
#
loop_
_entity.id
_entity.type
_entity.pdbx_description
1 polymer ?
#
loop_
_entity_poly.entity_id
_entity_poly.type
_entity_poly.pdbx_seq_one_letter_code
_entity_poly.pdbx_strand_id
1 'polypeptide(L)' 'MSIFAGARKCDLKIFAEELGETVNDSHKLKDLKKIILASKEYDEESAKERMNTIINERKEREVIAEQKREEVIAEQKSKK' A
#
# COMPACT_ATOMS: atom_id res chain seq x y z
N MET A 1 -1.08 -18.96 0.71
CA MET A 1 -0.47 -17.70 1.23
C MET A 1 -1.53 -16.61 1.15
N SER A 2 -1.65 -15.73 2.15
CA SER A 2 -2.61 -14.61 2.07
C SER A 2 -2.03 -13.52 1.18
N ILE A 3 -2.68 -13.21 0.05
CA ILE A 3 -2.27 -12.18 -0.93
C ILE A 3 -2.19 -10.79 -0.29
N PHE A 4 -3.08 -10.52 0.66
CA PHE A 4 -3.17 -9.25 1.36
C PHE A 4 -2.37 -9.22 2.68
N ALA A 5 -1.37 -10.09 2.86
CA ALA A 5 -0.53 -10.07 4.05
C ALA A 5 0.33 -8.79 4.08
N GLY A 6 0.29 -8.04 5.18
CA GLY A 6 1.02 -6.77 5.31
C GLY A 6 0.42 -5.58 4.55
N ALA A 7 -0.69 -5.79 3.83
CA ALA A 7 -1.45 -4.74 3.18
C ALA A 7 -2.20 -3.88 4.21
N ARG A 8 -2.11 -2.56 4.07
CA ARG A 8 -2.88 -1.56 4.83
C ARG A 8 -4.14 -1.19 4.05
N LYS A 9 -5.05 -0.46 4.71
CA LYS A 9 -6.30 0.02 4.10
C LYS A 9 -6.04 0.84 2.82
N CYS A 10 -5.03 1.71 2.84
CA CYS A 10 -4.69 2.55 1.70
C CYS A 10 -4.23 1.73 0.49
N ASP A 11 -3.43 0.67 0.71
CA ASP A 11 -2.95 -0.21 -0.37
C ASP A 11 -4.13 -0.92 -1.05
N LEU A 12 -5.08 -1.43 -0.25
CA LEU A 12 -6.28 -2.09 -0.77
C LEU A 12 -7.21 -1.12 -1.50
N LYS A 13 -7.28 0.14 -1.05
CA LYS A 13 -8.05 1.17 -1.73
C LYS A 13 -7.48 1.42 -3.13
N ILE A 14 -6.16 1.64 -3.22
CA ILE A 14 -5.45 1.82 -4.49
C ILE A 14 -5.73 0.63 -5.42
N PHE A 15 -5.55 -0.60 -4.92
CA PHE A 15 -5.75 -1.78 -5.76
C PHE A 15 -7.19 -1.95 -6.24
N ALA A 16 -8.19 -1.64 -5.40
CA ALA A 16 -9.59 -1.67 -5.81
C ALA A 16 -9.90 -0.61 -6.87
N GLU A 17 -9.37 0.61 -6.73
CA GLU A 17 -9.51 1.67 -7.73
C GLU A 17 -8.85 1.28 -9.07
N GLU A 18 -7.70 0.58 -9.04
CA GLU A 18 -7.03 0.04 -10.23
C GLU A 18 -7.85 -1.04 -10.94
N LEU A 19 -8.62 -1.83 -10.20
CA LEU A 19 -9.58 -2.81 -10.75
C LEU A 19 -10.87 -2.15 -11.26
N GLY A 20 -11.00 -0.81 -11.18
CA GLY A 20 -12.19 -0.08 -11.57
C GLY A 20 -13.34 -0.18 -10.55
N GLU A 21 -13.09 -0.71 -9.36
CA GLU A 21 -14.08 -0.81 -8.30
C GLU A 21 -14.23 0.52 -7.57
N THR A 22 -15.47 0.90 -7.25
CA THR A 22 -15.74 2.12 -6.48
C THR A 22 -15.56 1.86 -4.99
N VAL A 23 -14.53 2.46 -4.41
CA VAL A 23 -14.25 2.38 -2.98
C VAL A 23 -14.26 3.76 -2.33
N ASN A 24 -14.79 3.82 -1.12
CA ASN A 24 -14.83 5.04 -0.30
C ASN A 24 -14.05 4.84 1.01
N ASP A 25 -13.72 5.94 1.68
CA ASP A 25 -12.97 5.92 2.93
C ASP A 25 -13.75 5.35 4.12
N SER A 26 -15.07 5.14 4.01
CA SER A 26 -15.88 4.50 5.06
C SER A 26 -15.74 2.98 5.07
N HIS A 27 -15.36 2.37 3.94
CA HIS A 27 -15.18 0.91 3.85
C HIS A 27 -14.13 0.43 4.84
N LYS A 28 -14.42 -0.68 5.54
CA LYS A 28 -13.43 -1.32 6.41
C LYS A 28 -12.47 -2.14 5.55
N LEU A 29 -11.32 -2.49 6.14
CA LEU A 29 -10.32 -3.34 5.49
C LEU A 29 -10.91 -4.68 5.00
N LYS A 30 -11.86 -5.26 5.75
CA LYS A 30 -12.57 -6.48 5.34
C LYS A 30 -13.46 -6.25 4.12
N ASP A 31 -14.09 -5.09 4.01
CA ASP A 31 -15.00 -4.77 2.89
C ASP A 31 -14.20 -4.54 1.60
N LEU A 32 -13.07 -3.82 1.68
CA LEU A 32 -12.17 -3.64 0.55
C LEU A 32 -11.66 -4.98 -0.01
N LYS A 33 -11.26 -5.91 0.87
CA LYS A 33 -10.86 -7.26 0.45
C LYS A 33 -11.97 -7.99 -0.30
N LYS A 34 -13.22 -7.86 0.16
CA LYS A 34 -14.37 -8.48 -0.52
C LYS A 34 -14.63 -7.85 -1.88
N ILE A 35 -14.54 -6.52 -1.99
CA ILE A 35 -14.73 -5.79 -3.25
C ILE A 35 -13.70 -6.26 -4.28
N ILE A 36 -12.41 -6.29 -3.89
CA ILE A 36 -11.33 -6.77 -4.75
C ILE A 36 -11.57 -8.22 -5.22
N LEU A 37 -11.90 -9.12 -4.29
CA LEU A 37 -12.14 -10.54 -4.60
C LEU A 37 -13.41 -10.78 -5.42
N ALA A 38 -14.34 -9.82 -5.45
CA ALA A 38 -15.58 -9.90 -6.22
C ALA A 38 -15.46 -9.25 -7.60
N SER A 39 -14.35 -8.56 -7.89
CA SER A 39 -14.14 -7.90 -9.17
C SER A 39 -14.01 -8.93 -10.29
N LYS A 40 -14.57 -8.61 -11.46
CA LYS A 40 -14.54 -9.50 -12.63
C LYS A 40 -13.13 -9.66 -13.22
N GLU A 41 -12.30 -8.64 -13.05
CA GLU A 41 -10.92 -8.60 -13.53
C GLU A 41 -9.94 -9.17 -12.50
N TYR A 42 -10.44 -9.75 -11.40
CA TYR A 42 -9.59 -10.31 -10.36
C TYR A 42 -8.94 -11.62 -10.84
N ASP A 43 -7.64 -11.55 -11.09
CA ASP A 43 -6.77 -12.71 -11.26
C ASP A 43 -5.84 -12.87 -10.03
N GLU A 44 -5.74 -14.08 -9.49
CA GLU A 44 -5.05 -14.32 -8.22
C GLU A 44 -3.54 -14.04 -8.32
N GLU A 45 -2.90 -14.48 -9.41
CA GLU A 45 -1.45 -14.27 -9.63
C GLU A 45 -1.13 -12.81 -9.89
N SER A 46 -1.90 -12.16 -10.77
CA SER A 46 -1.76 -10.74 -11.09
C SER A 46 -2.01 -9.86 -9.86
N ALA A 47 -3.03 -10.19 -9.06
CA ALA A 47 -3.32 -9.49 -7.82
C ALA A 47 -2.20 -9.64 -6.79
N LYS A 48 -1.59 -10.82 -6.71
CA LYS A 48 -0.45 -11.06 -5.83
C LYS A 48 0.77 -10.24 -6.23
N GLU A 49 1.10 -10.22 -7.52
CA GLU A 49 2.21 -9.41 -8.02
C GLU A 49 1.94 -7.92 -7.78
N ARG A 50 0.76 -7.43 -8.13
CA ARG A 50 0.40 -6.03 -7.96
C ARG A 50 0.41 -5.60 -6.50
N MET A 51 -0.13 -6.42 -5.61
CA MET A 51 -0.15 -6.13 -4.17
C MET A 51 1.26 -6.06 -3.58
N ASN A 52 2.16 -6.95 -4.00
CA ASN A 52 3.57 -6.90 -3.56
C ASN A 52 4.23 -5.60 -4.00
N THR A 53 4.00 -5.15 -5.23
CA THR A 53 4.53 -3.89 -5.75
C THR A 53 4.03 -2.70 -4.93
N ILE A 54 2.72 -2.59 -4.69
CA ILE A 54 2.14 -1.49 -3.89
C ILE A 54 2.74 -1.46 -2.47
N ILE A 55 2.86 -2.62 -1.83
CA ILE A 55 3.45 -2.73 -0.49
C ILE A 55 4.94 -2.35 -0.51
N ASN A 56 5.68 -2.78 -1.52
CA ASN A 56 7.11 -2.48 -1.65
C ASN A 56 7.34 -0.99 -1.87
N GLU A 57 6.62 -0.37 -2.81
CA GLU A 57 6.70 1.07 -3.09
C GLU A 57 6.41 1.90 -1.83
N ARG A 58 5.41 1.51 -1.04
CA ARG A 58 5.14 2.18 0.24
C ARG A 58 6.31 2.05 1.21
N LYS A 59 6.87 0.84 1.37
CA LYS A 59 8.02 0.60 2.25
C LYS A 59 9.24 1.39 1.81
N GLU A 60 9.54 1.43 0.52
CA GLU A 60 10.65 2.22 -0.02
C GLU A 60 10.47 3.71 0.26
N ARG A 61 9.26 4.25 0.08
CA ARG A 61 8.96 5.64 0.44
C ARG A 61 9.13 5.92 1.93
N GLU A 62 8.73 4.99 2.80
CA GLU A 62 8.93 5.10 4.25
C GLU A 62 10.41 5.12 4.62
N VAL A 63 11.21 4.22 4.04
CA VAL A 63 12.67 4.17 4.27
C VAL A 63 13.34 5.46 3.80
N ILE A 64 13.02 5.94 2.60
CA ILE A 64 13.59 7.20 2.08
C ILE A 64 13.20 8.38 2.97
N ALA A 65 11.95 8.43 3.45
CA ALA A 65 11.49 9.48 4.34
C ALA A 65 12.18 9.44 5.71
N GLU A 66 12.46 8.25 6.23
CA GLU A 66 13.21 8.05 7.47
C GLU A 66 14.67 8.50 7.31
N GLN A 67 15.36 8.05 6.27
CA GLN A 67 16.73 8.46 5.95
C GLN A 67 16.87 9.98 5.85
N LYS A 68 15.95 10.64 5.12
CA LYS A 68 15.93 12.11 5.03
C LYS A 68 15.74 12.79 6.38
N ARG A 69 14.93 12.21 7.28
CA ARG A 69 14.77 12.77 8.63
C ARG A 69 16.06 12.63 9.44
N GLU A 70 16.73 11.49 9.35
CA GLU A 70 18.02 11.27 10.02
C GLU A 70 19.11 12.22 9.50
N GLU A 71 19.21 12.40 8.18
CA GLU A 71 20.14 13.35 7.57
C GLU A 71 19.89 14.79 8.05
N VAL A 72 18.63 15.23 8.09
CA VAL A 72 18.26 16.56 8.58
C VAL A 72 18.63 16.72 10.06
N ILE A 73 18.38 15.69 10.89
CA ILE A 73 18.75 15.72 12.31
C ILE A 73 20.28 15.76 12.49
N ALA A 74 21.01 14.98 11.70
CA ALA A 74 22.47 14.96 11.73
C ALA A 74 23.06 16.31 11.29
N GLU A 75 22.52 16.93 10.24
CA GLU A 75 22.94 18.25 9.76
C GLU A 75 22.65 19.36 10.78
N GLN A 76 21.50 19.30 11.46
CA GLN A 76 21.17 20.26 12.53
C GLN A 76 22.09 20.15 13.74
N LYS A 77 22.57 18.93 14.06
CA LYS A 77 23.52 18.70 15.16
C LYS A 77 24.94 19.13 14.80
N SER A 78 25.36 19.03 13.54
CA SER A 78 26.71 19.45 13.12
C SER A 78 26.87 20.96 12.94
N LYS A 79 25.76 21.70 12.77
CA LYS A 79 25.72 23.17 12.67
C LYS A 79 25.61 23.89 14.03
N LYS A 80 25.55 23.17 15.13
CA LYS A 80 25.39 23.69 16.50
C LYS A 80 26.67 23.52 17.31
#